data_AF-A0A0K8R3L6-F1
#
_entry.id   AF-A0A0K8R3L6-F1
#
_cell.length_a   1.000
_cell.length_b   1.000
_cell.length_c   1.000
_cell.angle_alpha   90.00
_cell.angle_beta   90.00
_cell.angle_gamma   90.00
#
_symmetry.space_group_name_H-M   'P 1'
#
loop_
_entity.id
_entity.type
_entity.pdbx_description
1 polymer ?
#
loop_
_entity_poly.entity_id
_entity_poly.type
_entity_poly.pdbx_seq_one_letter_code
_entity_poly.pdbx_strand_id
1 'polypeptide(L)'
;MILKTFLSMLLLSLFQSGESSSWPLDTVNDCTKLIKEGGQIACNLTGEGDYDRMSVGNCWVTCTQGSNMFMLPDDECRRVLEPYAWAGYQKMFGKLPPFGFQECNEYNKKRLTAWVEKWKKYRKIAMEALCSK
;
A
#
# COMPACT_ATOMS: atom_id res chain seq x y z
N MET A 1 -26.02 -30.66 -18.04
CA MET A 1 -26.22 -29.44 -17.22
C MET A 1 -24.98 -29.03 -16.43
N ILE A 2 -24.12 -29.97 -16.00
CA ILE A 2 -22.91 -29.70 -15.19
C ILE A 2 -21.79 -28.97 -15.97
N LEU A 3 -21.67 -29.18 -17.29
CA LEU A 3 -20.64 -28.52 -18.10
C LEU A 3 -20.84 -27.00 -18.22
N LYS A 4 -22.10 -26.52 -18.19
CA LYS A 4 -22.42 -25.09 -18.27
C LYS A 4 -22.15 -24.35 -16.96
N THR A 5 -22.28 -25.02 -15.81
CA THR A 5 -21.94 -24.42 -14.50
C THR A 5 -20.43 -24.29 -14.30
N PHE A 6 -19.62 -25.24 -14.78
CA PHE A 6 -18.15 -25.11 -14.73
C PHE A 6 -17.63 -24.00 -15.64
N LEU A 7 -18.19 -23.85 -16.85
CA LEU A 7 -17.79 -22.78 -17.77
C LEU A 7 -18.11 -21.39 -17.21
N SER A 8 -19.22 -21.24 -16.47
CA SER A 8 -19.57 -19.99 -15.79
C SER A 8 -18.69 -19.68 -14.58
N MET A 9 -18.17 -20.70 -13.87
CA MET A 9 -17.22 -20.49 -12.77
C MET A 9 -15.81 -20.15 -13.26
N LEU A 10 -15.38 -20.71 -14.41
CA LEU A 10 -14.11 -20.38 -15.05
C LEU A 10 -14.06 -18.95 -15.63
N LEU A 11 -15.21 -18.36 -15.97
CA LEU A 11 -15.30 -16.97 -16.43
C LEU A 11 -15.30 -15.96 -15.27
N LEU A 12 -15.61 -16.38 -14.04
CA LEU A 12 -15.58 -15.52 -12.85
C LEU A 12 -14.17 -15.34 -12.27
N SER A 13 -13.23 -16.24 -12.55
CA SER A 13 -11.84 -16.14 -12.07
C SER A 13 -10.98 -15.16 -12.89
N LEU A 14 -11.48 -14.66 -14.03
CA LEU A 14 -10.77 -13.67 -14.85
C LEU A 14 -10.73 -12.26 -14.23
N PHE A 15 -11.44 -12.01 -13.12
CA PHE A 15 -11.35 -10.75 -12.36
C PHE A 15 -10.45 -10.82 -11.11
N GLN A 16 -9.71 -11.93 -10.93
CA GLN A 16 -8.68 -12.05 -9.88
C GLN A 16 -7.26 -11.95 -10.43
N SER A 17 -7.08 -11.54 -11.70
CA SER A 17 -5.81 -10.89 -12.04
C SER A 17 -5.69 -9.69 -11.11
N GLY A 18 -4.65 -9.65 -10.28
CA GLY A 18 -4.34 -8.56 -9.38
C GLY A 18 -4.19 -7.27 -10.17
N GLU A 19 -5.33 -6.66 -10.48
CA GLU A 19 -5.41 -5.29 -10.91
C GLU A 19 -4.82 -4.53 -9.73
N SER A 20 -3.66 -3.92 -9.96
CA SER A 20 -3.19 -2.88 -9.07
C SER A 20 -4.28 -1.83 -9.12
N SER A 21 -5.27 -1.94 -8.22
CA SER A 21 -6.23 -0.90 -7.99
C SER A 21 -5.38 0.25 -7.46
N SER A 22 -4.86 1.04 -8.39
CA SER A 22 -4.21 2.30 -8.11
C SER A 22 -5.30 3.16 -7.53
N TRP A 23 -5.44 3.11 -6.21
CA TRP A 23 -6.29 4.06 -5.54
C TRP A 23 -5.63 5.42 -5.79
N PRO A 24 -6.29 6.34 -6.52
CA PRO A 24 -5.87 7.72 -6.47
C PRO A 24 -5.84 8.07 -4.99
N LEU A 25 -4.73 8.65 -4.55
CA LEU A 25 -4.56 9.14 -3.18
C LEU A 25 -5.44 10.40 -3.02
N ASP A 26 -6.73 10.33 -3.33
CA ASP A 26 -7.67 11.46 -3.23
C ASP A 26 -7.78 11.93 -1.77
N THR A 27 -7.47 11.06 -0.82
CA THR A 27 -7.29 11.40 0.59
C THR A 27 -5.85 11.86 0.84
N VAL A 28 -5.59 13.17 0.74
CA VAL A 28 -4.31 13.75 1.17
C VAL A 28 -4.33 13.95 2.69
N ASN A 29 -3.69 13.05 3.44
CA ASN A 29 -3.47 13.13 4.88
C ASN A 29 -1.99 12.91 5.26
N ASP A 30 -1.64 13.06 6.53
CA ASP A 30 -0.23 12.92 6.98
C ASP A 30 0.36 11.54 6.69
N CYS A 31 -0.42 10.47 6.82
CA CYS A 31 0.01 9.10 6.57
C CYS A 31 0.32 8.87 5.09
N THR A 32 -0.53 9.40 4.20
CA THR A 32 -0.30 9.34 2.76
C THR A 32 0.93 10.13 2.32
N LYS A 33 1.25 11.24 2.99
CA LYS A 33 2.51 11.98 2.79
C LYS A 33 3.71 11.15 3.23
N LEU A 34 3.63 10.48 4.39
CA LEU A 34 4.68 9.60 4.88
C LEU A 34 4.92 8.40 3.95
N ILE A 35 3.84 7.77 3.44
CA ILE A 35 3.92 6.70 2.44
C ILE A 35 4.67 7.18 1.19
N LYS A 36 4.30 8.35 0.66
CA LYS A 36 4.98 8.95 -0.49
C LYS A 36 6.45 9.26 -0.19
N GLU A 37 6.76 9.82 0.98
CA GLU A 37 8.15 10.14 1.39
C GLU A 37 9.02 8.89 1.47
N GLY A 38 8.59 7.87 2.22
CA GLY A 38 9.40 6.66 2.35
C GLY A 38 9.49 5.88 1.04
N GLY A 39 8.43 5.87 0.23
CA GLY A 39 8.45 5.27 -1.09
C GLY A 39 9.40 6.00 -2.03
N GLN A 40 9.42 7.33 -1.99
CA GLN A 40 10.36 8.15 -2.75
C GLN A 40 11.81 7.84 -2.38
N ILE A 41 12.10 7.65 -1.09
CA ILE A 41 13.45 7.28 -0.62
C ILE A 41 13.82 5.88 -1.12
N ALA A 42 12.91 4.90 -0.98
CA ALA A 42 13.16 3.52 -1.36
C ALA A 42 13.39 3.36 -2.89
N CYS A 43 12.53 3.97 -3.69
CA CYS A 43 12.65 3.96 -5.15
C CYS A 43 13.95 4.62 -5.64
N ASN A 44 14.27 5.81 -5.11
CA ASN A 44 15.52 6.49 -5.47
C ASN A 44 16.75 5.71 -5.04
N LEU A 45 16.72 5.10 -3.85
CA LEU A 45 17.84 4.34 -3.32
C LEU A 45 18.18 3.11 -4.16
N THR A 46 17.18 2.50 -4.78
CA THR A 46 17.34 1.32 -5.65
C THR A 46 17.55 1.68 -7.11
N GLY A 47 17.53 2.97 -7.47
CA GLY A 47 17.70 3.43 -8.84
C GLY A 47 16.47 3.20 -9.73
N GLU A 48 15.29 2.92 -9.15
CA GLU A 48 14.05 2.63 -9.90
C GLU A 48 13.20 3.88 -10.21
N GLY A 49 13.82 5.06 -10.15
CA GLY A 49 13.17 6.35 -10.32
C GLY A 49 12.38 6.79 -9.10
N ASP A 50 11.32 7.56 -9.32
CA ASP A 50 10.49 8.15 -8.26
C ASP A 50 9.37 7.20 -7.77
N TYR A 51 8.74 7.58 -6.65
CA TYR A 51 7.47 6.97 -6.21
C TYR A 51 6.40 7.15 -7.29
N ASP A 52 5.73 6.06 -7.67
CA ASP A 52 4.60 6.08 -8.60
C ASP A 52 3.27 5.97 -7.84
N ARG A 53 3.05 4.82 -7.19
CA ARG A 53 1.77 4.49 -6.54
C ARG A 53 1.94 3.45 -5.44
N MET A 54 0.85 3.20 -4.75
CA MET A 54 0.70 2.15 -3.74
C MET A 54 -0.39 1.18 -4.17
N SER A 55 -0.18 -0.12 -3.92
CA SER A 55 -1.21 -1.15 -3.99
C SER A 55 -1.75 -1.43 -2.59
N VAL A 56 -3.05 -1.18 -2.36
CA VAL A 56 -3.69 -1.55 -1.10
C VAL A 56 -3.84 -3.07 -0.98
N GLY A 57 -4.18 -3.75 -2.09
CA GLY A 57 -4.37 -5.20 -2.11
C GLY A 57 -3.10 -5.99 -1.73
N ASN A 58 -1.94 -5.51 -2.19
CA ASN A 58 -0.66 -6.16 -1.90
C ASN A 58 0.18 -5.44 -0.83
N CYS A 59 -0.30 -4.31 -0.32
CA CYS A 59 0.36 -3.47 0.67
C CYS A 59 1.81 -3.08 0.38
N TRP A 60 2.09 -2.61 -0.83
CA TRP A 60 3.41 -2.10 -1.20
C TRP A 60 3.33 -0.82 -2.02
N VAL A 61 4.45 -0.12 -2.13
CA VAL A 61 4.67 0.96 -3.09
C VAL A 61 5.45 0.47 -4.31
N THR A 62 5.20 1.07 -5.45
CA THR A 62 5.89 0.81 -6.73
C THR A 62 6.56 2.09 -7.25
N CYS A 63 7.58 1.90 -8.08
CA CYS A 63 8.39 2.98 -8.63
C CYS A 63 8.10 3.21 -10.12
N THR A 64 8.52 4.37 -10.62
CA THR A 64 8.25 4.78 -12.02
C THR A 64 9.02 3.99 -13.08
N GLN A 65 10.20 3.43 -12.76
CA GLN A 65 11.10 2.83 -13.76
C GLN A 65 11.56 1.41 -13.40
N GLY A 66 10.98 0.77 -12.39
CA GLY A 66 11.42 -0.54 -11.94
C GLY A 66 10.30 -1.43 -11.41
N SER A 67 10.70 -2.58 -10.89
CA SER A 67 9.78 -3.65 -10.47
C SER A 67 9.94 -4.05 -9.01
N ASN A 68 10.85 -3.42 -8.26
CA ASN A 68 10.94 -3.65 -6.83
C ASN A 68 9.67 -3.15 -6.14
N MET A 69 9.29 -3.89 -5.11
CA MET A 69 8.09 -3.63 -4.32
C MET A 69 8.54 -3.36 -2.90
N PHE A 70 8.18 -2.19 -2.36
CA PHE A 70 8.54 -1.84 -1.00
C PHE A 70 7.31 -1.94 -0.11
N MET A 71 7.30 -2.96 0.74
CA MET A 71 6.19 -3.23 1.63
C MET A 71 5.97 -2.07 2.60
N LEU A 72 4.70 -1.72 2.76
CA LEU A 72 4.23 -0.86 3.84
C LEU A 72 4.01 -1.69 5.10
N PRO A 73 3.89 -1.03 6.27
CA PRO A 73 3.43 -1.73 7.46
C PRO A 73 2.02 -2.31 7.24
N ASP A 74 1.85 -3.62 7.41
CA ASP A 74 0.65 -4.38 7.00
C ASP A 74 -0.69 -3.81 7.49
N ASP A 75 -0.70 -3.25 8.70
CA ASP A 75 -1.90 -2.65 9.30
C ASP A 75 -2.39 -1.41 8.54
N GLU A 76 -1.52 -0.72 7.80
CA GLU A 76 -1.92 0.45 7.02
C GLU A 76 -2.90 0.09 5.93
N CYS A 77 -2.73 -1.07 5.29
CA CYS A 77 -3.58 -1.56 4.21
C CYS A 77 -4.73 -2.45 4.69
N ARG A 78 -4.85 -2.65 6.01
CA ARG A 78 -6.01 -3.30 6.62
C ARG A 78 -7.07 -2.27 6.98
N ARG A 79 -8.34 -2.66 6.88
CA ARG A 79 -9.45 -1.82 7.35
C ARG A 79 -9.41 -1.75 8.87
N VAL A 80 -9.74 -0.59 9.43
CA VAL A 80 -9.65 -0.33 10.88
C VAL A 80 -10.64 -1.14 11.72
N LEU A 81 -11.66 -1.73 11.08
CA LEU A 81 -12.62 -2.62 11.74
C LEU A 81 -12.47 -4.04 11.20
N GLU A 82 -12.76 -5.00 12.06
CA GLU A 82 -12.86 -6.42 11.71
C GLU A 82 -14.05 -6.70 10.75
N PRO A 83 -13.97 -7.74 9.91
CA PRO A 83 -14.98 -8.04 8.88
C PRO A 83 -16.43 -8.11 9.39
N TYR A 84 -16.64 -8.62 10.61
CA TYR A 84 -17.98 -8.75 11.19
C TYR A 84 -18.68 -7.40 11.40
N ALA A 85 -17.92 -6.30 11.57
CA ALA A 85 -18.45 -4.97 11.78
C ALA A 85 -18.70 -4.20 10.47
N TRP A 86 -18.26 -4.72 9.32
CA TRP A 86 -18.31 -4.00 8.05
C TRP A 86 -19.73 -3.73 7.58
N ALA A 87 -20.63 -4.72 7.69
CA ALA A 87 -22.02 -4.56 7.29
C ALA A 87 -22.74 -3.46 8.09
N GLY A 88 -22.50 -3.42 9.41
CA GLY A 88 -23.06 -2.38 10.29
C GLY A 88 -22.50 -1.01 9.97
N TYR A 89 -21.18 -0.89 9.81
CA TYR A 89 -20.53 0.36 9.42
C TYR A 89 -21.03 0.86 8.06
N GLN A 90 -21.13 -0.01 7.06
CA GLN A 90 -21.62 0.34 5.73
C GLN A 90 -23.08 0.79 5.74
N LYS A 91 -23.93 0.15 6.56
CA LYS A 91 -25.33 0.58 6.74
C LYS A 91 -25.42 1.99 7.34
N MET A 92 -24.52 2.35 8.26
CA MET A 92 -24.53 3.65 8.94
C MET A 92 -23.89 4.77 8.10
N PHE A 93 -22.80 4.49 7.41
CA PHE A 93 -21.97 5.53 6.75
C PHE A 93 -21.99 5.45 5.21
N GLY A 94 -22.66 4.46 4.62
CA GLY A 94 -22.75 4.28 3.17
C GLY A 94 -21.44 3.85 2.49
N LYS A 95 -20.39 3.56 3.25
CA LYS A 95 -19.05 3.17 2.76
C LYS A 95 -18.43 2.11 3.68
N LEU A 96 -17.44 1.38 3.17
CA LEU A 96 -16.66 0.45 3.99
C LEU A 96 -15.77 1.21 5.00
N PRO A 97 -15.40 0.57 6.14
CA PRO A 97 -14.47 1.17 7.10
C PRO A 97 -13.15 1.56 6.44
N PRO A 98 -12.55 2.70 6.81
CA PRO A 98 -11.30 3.15 6.18
C PRO A 98 -10.16 2.17 6.41
N PHE A 99 -9.15 2.21 5.54
CA PHE A 99 -7.85 1.58 5.80
C PHE A 99 -7.08 2.33 6.89
N GLY A 100 -6.10 1.68 7.52
CA GLY A 100 -5.25 2.30 8.54
C GLY A 100 -4.65 3.64 8.08
N PHE A 101 -4.08 3.68 6.87
CA PHE A 101 -3.49 4.93 6.35
C PHE A 101 -4.54 5.99 6.05
N GLN A 102 -5.81 5.61 5.83
CA GLN A 102 -6.90 6.55 5.57
C GLN A 102 -7.43 7.17 6.87
N GLU A 103 -7.58 6.35 7.92
CA GLU A 103 -7.94 6.80 9.27
C GLU A 103 -6.86 7.71 9.86
N CYS A 104 -5.58 7.36 9.62
CA CYS A 104 -4.40 8.13 9.98
C CYS A 104 -4.39 8.68 11.41
N ASN A 105 -4.72 7.84 12.39
CA ASN A 105 -4.58 8.18 13.80
C ASN A 105 -3.09 8.22 14.22
N GLU A 106 -2.81 8.65 15.45
CA GLU A 106 -1.44 8.77 15.97
C GLU A 106 -0.66 7.44 15.94
N TYR A 107 -1.34 6.31 16.09
CA TYR A 107 -0.71 5.00 15.99
C TYR A 107 -0.22 4.71 14.57
N ASN A 108 -1.05 4.99 13.56
CA ASN A 108 -0.70 4.85 12.14
C ASN A 108 0.43 5.81 11.75
N LYS A 109 0.32 7.09 12.16
CA LYS A 109 1.37 8.10 11.94
C LYS A 109 2.70 7.65 12.52
N LYS A 110 2.72 7.22 13.79
CA LYS A 110 3.95 6.77 14.44
C LYS A 110 4.60 5.60 13.70
N ARG A 111 3.81 4.63 13.24
CA ARG A 111 4.29 3.46 12.51
C ARG A 111 4.86 3.83 11.14
N LEU A 112 4.16 4.69 10.40
CA LEU A 112 4.63 5.17 9.10
C LEU A 112 5.87 6.08 9.24
N THR A 113 5.94 6.91 10.27
CA THR A 113 7.16 7.67 10.59
C THR A 113 8.33 6.73 10.84
N ALA A 114 8.15 5.67 11.64
CA ALA A 114 9.20 4.69 11.87
C ALA A 114 9.64 3.97 10.57
N TRP A 115 8.69 3.70 9.66
CA TRP A 115 8.98 3.14 8.35
C TRP A 115 9.80 4.10 7.47
N VAL A 116 9.46 5.39 7.44
CA VAL A 116 10.24 6.43 6.74
C VAL A 116 11.65 6.55 7.32
N GLU A 117 11.78 6.62 8.64
CA GLU A 117 13.09 6.75 9.29
C GLU A 117 13.99 5.53 9.04
N LYS A 118 13.40 4.34 8.92
CA LYS A 118 14.13 3.13 8.49
C LYS A 118 14.71 3.28 7.08
N TRP A 119 13.94 3.81 6.13
CA TRP A 119 14.43 4.09 4.78
C TRP A 119 15.50 5.18 4.73
N LYS A 120 15.37 6.25 5.52
CA LYS A 120 16.42 7.27 5.67
C LYS A 120 17.72 6.65 6.20
N LYS A 121 17.62 5.78 7.20
CA LYS A 121 18.77 5.05 7.74
C LYS A 121 19.41 4.14 6.68
N TYR A 122 18.61 3.40 5.90
CA TYR A 122 19.12 2.58 4.81
C TYR A 122 19.84 3.39 3.75
N ARG A 123 19.28 4.54 3.35
CA ARG A 123 19.94 5.45 2.42
C ARG A 123 21.31 5.89 2.94
N LYS A 124 21.42 6.27 4.22
CA LYS A 124 22.69 6.66 4.83
C LYS A 124 23.72 5.51 4.78
N ILE A 125 23.32 4.31 5.22
CA ILE A 125 24.21 3.13 5.22
C ILE A 125 24.66 2.78 3.80
N ALA A 126 23.74 2.77 2.84
CA ALA A 126 24.06 2.48 1.45
C ALA A 126 25.02 3.51 0.85
N MET A 127 24.81 4.80 1.12
CA MET A 127 25.74 5.85 0.70
C MET A 127 27.12 5.66 1.33
N GLU A 128 27.20 5.35 2.62
CA GLU A 128 28.46 5.07 3.31
C GLU A 128 29.17 3.85 2.71
N ALA A 129 28.45 2.76 2.41
CA ALA A 129 29.03 1.53 1.87
C ALA A 129 29.43 1.62 0.39
N LEU A 130 28.68 2.36 -0.42
CA LEU A 130 28.95 2.49 -1.86
C LEU A 130 29.95 3.59 -2.18
N CYS A 131 30.02 4.64 -1.34
CA CYS A 131 30.91 5.78 -1.53
C CYS A 131 32.10 5.78 -0.56
N SER A 132 32.27 4.74 0.27
CA SER A 132 33.49 4.56 1.05
C SER A 132 34.67 4.38 0.10
N LYS A 133 35.60 5.33 0.13
CA LYS A 133 36.90 5.27 -0.54
C LYS A 133 37.86 4.38 0.22
#